data_AF-A0A820TUT2-F1
#
_entry.id   AF-A0A820TUT2-F1
#
_cell.length_a   1.000
_cell.length_b   1.000
_cell.length_c   1.000
_cell.angle_alpha   90.00
_cell.angle_beta   90.00
_cell.angle_gamma   90.00
#
_symmetry.space_group_name_H-M   'P 1'
#
loop_
_entity.id
_entity.type
_entity.pdbx_description
1 polymer ?
#
loop_
_entity_poly.entity_id
_entity_poly.type
_entity_poly.pdbx_seq_one_letter_code
_entity_poly.pdbx_strand_id
1 'polypeptide(L)'
;TTSCRTLFDSSCLPTDLPHSIDLLFHFLLHNFERHASLSIGYRSPFIIQLDLSLLSQQNNNLRLQALIRFIEYILNSSSHRYVYFVSIEKALEWFKYPRSLSELRDFWAFSCNDKIYEYDIDCLNSESTGNDQEKIESLKSDGETNVDHSKMIDYQVEKLYPSGLAFHALWISVLLILSVLFYDKYFTSM
;
A
#
# COMPACT_ATOMS: atom_id res chain seq x y z
N THR A 1 -20.51 -10.54 25.59
CA THR A 1 -20.20 -10.06 24.23
C THR A 1 -18.82 -9.45 24.26
N THR A 2 -17.81 -10.27 23.95
CA THR A 2 -16.40 -9.84 23.91
C THR A 2 -16.18 -8.99 22.66
N SER A 3 -15.98 -7.70 22.87
CA SER A 3 -15.64 -6.74 21.82
C SER A 3 -14.20 -7.01 21.39
N CYS A 4 -14.02 -7.37 20.12
CA CYS A 4 -12.73 -7.51 19.46
C CYS A 4 -12.04 -6.13 19.44
N ARG A 5 -10.80 -6.05 19.95
CA ARG A 5 -10.10 -4.78 20.14
C ARG A 5 -8.83 -4.61 19.32
N THR A 6 -8.15 -5.68 18.88
CA THR A 6 -6.90 -5.57 18.10
C THR A 6 -6.63 -6.80 17.21
N LEU A 7 -5.82 -6.63 16.15
CA LEU A 7 -5.34 -7.70 15.25
C LEU A 7 -4.40 -8.72 15.92
N PHE A 8 -3.93 -8.44 17.14
CA PHE A 8 -3.08 -9.34 17.94
C PHE A 8 -3.88 -10.31 18.82
N ASP A 9 -5.19 -10.12 18.93
CA ASP A 9 -6.07 -11.03 19.65
C ASP A 9 -6.44 -12.21 18.75
N SER A 10 -6.08 -13.44 19.15
CA SER A 10 -6.37 -14.64 18.37
C SER A 10 -7.88 -14.90 18.19
N SER A 11 -8.74 -14.30 19.03
CA SER A 11 -10.19 -14.35 18.88
C SER A 11 -10.74 -13.35 17.85
N CYS A 12 -9.90 -12.40 17.42
CA CYS A 12 -10.15 -11.45 16.34
C CYS A 12 -9.64 -11.93 14.98
N LEU A 13 -8.87 -13.02 14.93
CA LEU A 13 -8.49 -13.62 13.67
C LEU A 13 -9.74 -14.15 12.98
N PRO A 14 -9.95 -13.84 11.69
CA PRO A 14 -11.05 -14.40 10.93
C PRO A 14 -11.00 -15.93 11.04
N THR A 15 -12.08 -16.58 11.49
CA THR A 15 -12.19 -18.06 11.56
C THR A 15 -12.11 -18.71 10.17
N ASP A 16 -12.16 -17.90 9.13
CA ASP A 16 -12.07 -18.17 7.70
C ASP A 16 -10.64 -18.01 7.14
N LEU A 17 -9.62 -17.91 8.01
CA LEU A 17 -8.24 -17.83 7.57
C LEU A 17 -7.90 -19.07 6.72
N PRO A 18 -7.44 -18.92 5.48
CA PRO A 18 -7.34 -20.05 4.57
C PRO A 18 -6.35 -21.08 5.10
N HIS A 19 -6.87 -22.26 5.42
CA HIS A 19 -6.13 -23.36 6.04
C HIS A 19 -5.42 -24.26 5.04
N SER A 20 -5.60 -24.05 3.74
CA SER A 20 -4.98 -24.83 2.67
C SER A 20 -4.31 -23.93 1.63
N ILE A 21 -3.35 -24.51 0.92
CA ILE A 21 -2.65 -23.86 -0.20
C ILE A 21 -3.66 -23.47 -1.28
N ASP A 22 -4.55 -24.39 -1.65
CA ASP A 22 -5.54 -24.17 -2.70
C ASP A 22 -6.51 -23.04 -2.37
N LEU A 23 -6.97 -22.97 -1.11
CA LEU A 23 -7.93 -21.95 -0.71
C LEU A 23 -7.33 -20.54 -0.79
N LEU A 24 -6.11 -20.35 -0.28
CA LEU A 24 -5.44 -19.04 -0.38
C LEU A 24 -5.06 -18.71 -1.82
N PHE A 25 -4.58 -19.69 -2.59
CA PHE A 25 -4.28 -19.50 -4.01
C PHE A 25 -5.52 -19.03 -4.79
N HIS A 26 -6.66 -19.72 -4.64
CA HIS A 26 -7.90 -19.35 -5.32
C HIS A 26 -8.47 -18.04 -4.80
N PHE A 27 -8.32 -17.73 -3.52
CA PHE A 27 -8.70 -16.43 -2.97
C PHE A 27 -7.89 -15.29 -3.61
N LEU A 28 -6.57 -15.43 -3.70
CA LEU A 28 -5.69 -14.45 -4.36
C LEU A 28 -6.04 -14.30 -5.84
N LEU A 29 -6.20 -15.43 -6.54
CA LEU A 29 -6.54 -15.45 -7.96
C LEU A 29 -7.90 -14.79 -8.23
N HIS A 30 -8.93 -15.14 -7.47
CA HIS A 30 -10.27 -14.59 -7.63
C HIS A 30 -10.28 -13.06 -7.45
N ASN A 31 -9.58 -12.55 -6.42
CA ASN A 31 -9.49 -11.11 -6.22
C ASN A 31 -8.66 -10.44 -7.33
N PHE A 32 -7.53 -11.04 -7.72
CA PHE A 32 -6.74 -10.55 -8.85
C PHE A 32 -7.58 -10.44 -10.13
N GLU A 33 -8.37 -11.46 -10.48
CA GLU A 33 -9.21 -11.46 -11.69
C GLU A 33 -10.24 -10.33 -11.68
N ARG A 34 -10.81 -10.00 -10.51
CA ARG A 34 -11.72 -8.85 -10.37
C ARG A 34 -11.03 -7.54 -10.73
N HIS A 35 -9.79 -7.34 -10.28
CA HIS A 35 -8.99 -6.16 -10.58
C HIS A 35 -8.51 -6.13 -12.04
N ALA A 36 -8.03 -7.27 -12.56
CA ALA A 36 -7.51 -7.40 -13.92
C ALA A 36 -8.59 -7.26 -15.00
N SER A 37 -9.84 -7.55 -14.65
CA SER A 37 -10.99 -7.41 -15.53
C SER A 37 -11.18 -5.97 -16.02
N LEU A 38 -11.41 -5.83 -17.32
CA LEU A 38 -11.76 -4.56 -17.96
C LEU A 38 -13.17 -4.08 -17.58
N SER A 39 -14.08 -4.96 -17.20
CA SER A 39 -15.49 -4.61 -16.94
C SER A 39 -15.77 -4.22 -15.49
N ILE A 40 -15.01 -4.76 -14.54
CA ILE A 40 -15.25 -4.56 -13.10
C ILE A 40 -14.13 -3.71 -12.51
N GLY A 41 -12.90 -4.20 -12.56
CA GLY A 41 -11.78 -3.59 -11.86
C GLY A 41 -11.09 -2.47 -12.60
N TYR A 42 -11.35 -2.32 -13.91
CA TYR A 42 -10.70 -1.36 -14.80
C TYR A 42 -9.17 -1.38 -14.69
N ARG A 43 -8.58 -2.54 -14.39
CA ARG A 43 -7.14 -2.71 -14.14
C ARG A 43 -6.61 -1.81 -13.01
N SER A 44 -7.43 -1.57 -11.99
CA SER A 44 -6.98 -0.94 -10.75
C SER A 44 -5.90 -1.78 -10.06
N PRO A 45 -4.94 -1.16 -9.35
CA PRO A 45 -3.90 -1.90 -8.65
C PRO A 45 -4.48 -2.93 -7.68
N PHE A 46 -4.00 -4.16 -7.77
CA PHE A 46 -4.31 -5.22 -6.83
C PHE A 46 -3.26 -5.21 -5.72
N ILE A 47 -3.65 -4.76 -4.52
CA ILE A 47 -2.76 -4.61 -3.37
C ILE A 47 -2.86 -5.85 -2.48
N ILE A 48 -1.73 -6.49 -2.21
CA ILE A 48 -1.63 -7.61 -1.27
C ILE A 48 -0.86 -7.11 -0.05
N GLN A 49 -1.56 -6.97 1.08
CA GLN A 49 -0.94 -6.65 2.37
C GLN A 49 -0.68 -7.93 3.14
N LEU A 50 0.57 -8.16 3.51
CA LEU A 50 1.01 -9.39 4.18
C LEU A 50 1.76 -9.03 5.46
N ASP A 51 1.47 -9.78 6.52
CA ASP A 51 2.25 -9.77 7.75
C ASP A 51 3.24 -10.95 7.71
N LEU A 52 4.49 -10.72 8.13
CA LEU A 52 5.50 -11.77 8.20
C LEU A 52 5.06 -12.91 9.11
N SER A 53 4.43 -12.60 10.26
CA SER A 53 3.92 -13.59 11.21
C SER A 53 2.83 -14.48 10.61
N LEU A 54 2.03 -13.93 9.68
CA LEU A 54 1.03 -14.67 8.93
C LEU A 54 1.71 -15.65 7.96
N LEU A 55 2.79 -15.26 7.31
CA LEU A 55 3.51 -16.11 6.34
C LEU A 55 4.38 -17.18 7.02
N SER A 56 4.97 -16.86 8.18
CA SER A 56 5.95 -17.69 8.89
C SER A 56 5.34 -18.69 9.88
N GLN A 57 4.01 -18.84 9.92
CA GLN A 57 3.34 -19.65 10.93
C GLN A 57 3.70 -21.15 10.83
N GLN A 58 3.94 -21.75 11.99
CA GLN A 58 5.14 -22.57 12.26
C GLN A 58 5.10 -24.05 11.84
N ASN A 59 4.19 -24.50 10.96
CA ASN A 59 4.11 -25.95 10.69
C ASN A 59 3.91 -26.42 9.24
N ASN A 60 3.91 -25.53 8.24
CA ASN A 60 4.02 -26.01 6.84
C ASN A 60 4.23 -24.91 5.78
N ASN A 61 4.44 -23.64 6.17
CA ASN A 61 4.57 -22.51 5.23
C ASN A 61 3.46 -22.46 4.16
N LEU A 62 2.25 -23.00 4.42
CA LEU A 62 1.20 -23.17 3.41
C LEU A 62 0.85 -21.85 2.74
N ARG A 63 0.84 -20.76 3.52
CA ARG A 63 0.46 -19.44 3.03
C ARG A 63 1.53 -18.86 2.11
N LEU A 64 2.80 -19.04 2.46
CA LEU A 64 3.91 -18.68 1.60
C LEU A 64 3.90 -19.52 0.31
N GLN A 65 3.65 -20.83 0.41
CA GLN A 65 3.54 -21.71 -0.77
C GLN A 65 2.40 -21.28 -1.71
N ALA A 66 1.24 -20.89 -1.16
CA ALA A 66 0.12 -20.39 -1.96
C ALA A 66 0.43 -19.06 -2.63
N LEU A 67 1.13 -18.15 -1.94
CA LEU A 67 1.57 -16.88 -2.51
C LEU A 67 2.59 -17.10 -3.64
N ILE A 68 3.57 -17.97 -3.44
CA ILE A 68 4.54 -18.35 -4.48
C ILE A 68 3.81 -18.93 -5.69
N ARG A 69 2.89 -19.88 -5.47
CA ARG A 69 2.09 -20.48 -6.55
C ARG A 69 1.27 -19.43 -7.31
N PHE A 70 0.70 -18.45 -6.62
CA PHE A 70 0.00 -17.34 -7.26
C PHE A 70 0.95 -16.49 -8.12
N ILE A 71 2.11 -16.10 -7.59
CA ILE A 71 3.11 -15.31 -8.33
C ILE A 71 3.58 -16.07 -9.57
N GLU A 72 3.94 -17.34 -9.43
CA GLU A 72 4.37 -18.21 -10.53
C GLU A 72 3.28 -18.37 -11.59
N TYR A 73 2.02 -18.55 -11.18
CA TYR A 73 0.89 -18.63 -12.09
C TYR A 73 0.75 -17.37 -12.95
N ILE A 74 0.90 -16.19 -12.33
CA ILE A 74 0.84 -14.91 -13.05
C ILE A 74 2.04 -14.74 -13.99
N LEU A 75 3.27 -14.98 -13.51
CA LEU A 75 4.50 -14.77 -14.29
C LEU A 75 4.62 -15.73 -15.48
N ASN A 76 4.22 -16.99 -15.32
CA ASN A 76 4.35 -18.02 -16.35
C ASN A 76 3.19 -18.01 -17.35
N SER A 77 2.11 -17.27 -17.06
CA SER A 77 0.93 -17.25 -17.93
C SER A 77 1.06 -16.22 -19.05
N SER A 78 0.91 -16.70 -20.29
CA SER A 78 0.91 -15.85 -21.48
C SER A 78 -0.25 -14.84 -21.51
N SER A 79 -1.35 -15.12 -20.80
CA SER A 79 -2.50 -14.24 -20.67
C SER A 79 -2.32 -13.14 -19.63
N HIS A 80 -1.22 -13.14 -18.87
CA HIS A 80 -0.95 -12.15 -17.82
C HIS A 80 0.34 -11.34 -18.06
N ARG A 81 0.87 -11.34 -19.29
CA ARG A 81 2.07 -10.55 -19.67
C ARG A 81 1.94 -9.04 -19.49
N TYR A 82 0.74 -8.54 -19.21
CA TYR A 82 0.46 -7.13 -18.91
C TYR A 82 0.51 -6.80 -17.41
N VAL A 83 0.81 -7.78 -16.55
CA VAL A 83 0.85 -7.61 -15.09
C VAL A 83 2.28 -7.35 -14.64
N TYR A 84 2.44 -6.35 -13.76
CA TYR A 84 3.73 -5.98 -13.18
C TYR A 84 3.63 -6.01 -11.65
N PHE A 85 4.57 -6.71 -11.01
CA PHE A 85 4.76 -6.63 -9.57
C PHE A 85 5.69 -5.45 -9.28
N VAL A 86 5.19 -4.44 -8.56
CA VAL A 86 5.91 -3.19 -8.30
C VAL A 86 5.74 -2.75 -6.86
N SER A 87 6.67 -1.93 -6.37
CA SER A 87 6.49 -1.23 -5.10
C SER A 87 5.38 -0.19 -5.19
N ILE A 88 4.83 0.20 -4.04
CA ILE A 88 3.82 1.27 -3.94
C ILE A 88 4.37 2.57 -4.54
N GLU A 89 5.64 2.90 -4.31
CA GLU A 89 6.31 4.07 -4.89
C GLU A 89 6.24 4.08 -6.42
N LYS A 90 6.61 2.96 -7.07
CA LYS A 90 6.55 2.83 -8.53
C LYS A 90 5.11 2.97 -9.03
N ALA A 91 4.13 2.37 -8.33
CA ALA A 91 2.72 2.53 -8.68
C ALA A 91 2.26 4.00 -8.58
N LEU A 92 2.69 4.74 -7.56
CA LEU A 92 2.41 6.17 -7.42
C LEU A 92 3.05 7.00 -8.53
N GLU A 93 4.26 6.67 -8.95
CA GLU A 93 4.89 7.34 -10.10
C GLU A 93 4.12 7.09 -11.41
N TRP A 94 3.59 5.87 -11.61
CA TRP A 94 2.71 5.60 -12.74
C TRP A 94 1.39 6.37 -12.66
N PHE A 95 0.82 6.57 -11.46
CA PHE A 95 -0.36 7.42 -11.29
C PHE A 95 -0.09 8.88 -11.64
N LYS A 96 1.08 9.41 -11.28
CA LYS A 96 1.49 10.79 -11.63
C LYS A 96 1.73 10.94 -13.13
N TYR A 97 2.36 9.93 -13.75
CA TYR A 97 2.73 9.93 -15.15
C TYR A 97 2.25 8.66 -15.84
N PRO A 98 0.95 8.57 -16.18
CA PRO A 98 0.39 7.38 -16.81
C PRO A 98 1.12 7.04 -18.11
N ARG A 99 1.41 5.75 -18.28
CA ARG A 99 2.06 5.17 -19.47
C ARG A 99 1.29 3.96 -19.95
N SER A 100 1.26 3.79 -21.27
CA SER A 100 0.75 2.58 -21.89
C SER A 100 1.69 1.39 -21.63
N LEU A 101 1.17 0.17 -21.73
CA LEU A 101 1.97 -1.04 -21.49
C LEU A 101 3.21 -1.14 -22.37
N SER A 102 3.15 -0.65 -23.61
CA SER A 102 4.29 -0.63 -24.54
C SER A 102 5.40 0.33 -24.12
N GLU A 103 5.07 1.36 -23.34
CA GLU A 103 6.02 2.39 -22.90
C GLU A 103 6.62 2.08 -21.52
N LEU A 104 6.05 1.13 -20.78
CA LEU A 104 6.50 0.80 -19.42
C LEU A 104 7.94 0.26 -19.38
N ARG A 105 8.39 -0.41 -20.44
CA ARG A 105 9.77 -0.92 -20.52
C ARG A 105 10.80 0.20 -20.47
N ASP A 106 10.50 1.33 -21.12
CA ASP A 106 11.40 2.46 -21.24
C ASP A 106 11.06 3.56 -20.20
N PHE A 107 10.09 3.30 -19.32
CA PHE A 107 9.68 4.22 -18.27
C PHE A 107 10.65 4.14 -17.07
N TRP A 108 11.35 5.25 -16.82
CA TRP A 108 12.39 5.35 -15.80
C TRP A 108 11.95 4.88 -14.40
N ALA A 109 10.70 5.11 -14.01
CA ALA A 109 10.20 4.70 -12.70
C ALA A 109 10.01 3.18 -12.60
N PHE A 110 9.81 2.50 -13.72
CA PHE A 110 9.63 1.05 -13.76
C PHE A 110 10.94 0.31 -14.03
N SER A 111 11.98 1.01 -14.49
CA SER A 111 13.32 0.46 -14.64
C SER A 111 13.81 -0.23 -13.36
N CYS A 112 14.44 -1.40 -13.52
CA CYS A 112 15.10 -2.08 -12.41
C CYS A 112 16.42 -1.36 -12.16
N ASN A 113 16.53 -0.67 -11.02
CA ASN A 113 17.83 -0.30 -10.50
C ASN A 113 18.32 -1.53 -9.73
N ASP A 114 19.45 -2.11 -10.12
CA ASP A 114 20.10 -3.25 -9.44
C ASP A 114 20.64 -2.91 -8.04
N LYS A 115 20.08 -1.88 -7.41
CA LYS A 115 20.33 -1.53 -6.03
C LYS A 115 19.63 -2.58 -5.18
N ILE A 116 20.37 -3.64 -4.85
CA ILE A 116 20.05 -4.51 -3.73
C ILE A 116 19.96 -3.59 -2.52
N TYR A 117 18.75 -3.37 -2.02
CA TYR A 117 18.61 -2.61 -0.80
C TYR A 117 19.13 -3.48 0.32
N GLU A 118 20.25 -3.01 0.86
CA GLU A 118 21.11 -3.72 1.78
C GLU A 118 20.56 -3.62 3.21
N TYR A 119 19.28 -3.91 3.43
CA TYR A 119 18.68 -3.82 4.77
C TYR A 119 19.23 -4.90 5.72
N ASP A 120 19.82 -5.97 5.18
CA ASP A 120 20.31 -7.13 5.96
C ASP A 120 21.82 -7.09 6.27
N ILE A 121 22.63 -6.26 5.60
CA ILE A 121 24.10 -6.28 5.81
C ILE A 121 24.53 -5.43 7.01
N ASP A 122 23.77 -4.39 7.36
CA ASP A 122 24.05 -3.59 8.56
C ASP A 122 23.77 -4.39 9.86
N CYS A 123 22.79 -5.29 9.85
CA CYS A 123 22.51 -6.17 10.99
C CYS A 123 23.60 -7.24 11.19
N LEU A 124 24.26 -7.69 10.11
CA LEU A 124 25.32 -8.70 10.17
C LEU A 124 26.68 -8.11 10.60
N ASN A 125 26.90 -6.82 10.35
CA ASN A 125 28.13 -6.12 10.74
C ASN A 125 28.09 -5.51 12.15
N SER A 126 26.92 -5.50 12.79
CA SER A 126 26.72 -4.96 14.15
C SER A 126 27.34 -5.80 15.28
N GLU A 127 27.90 -6.99 15.01
CA GLU A 127 28.44 -7.86 16.06
C GLU A 127 29.92 -7.62 16.44
N SER A 128 30.59 -6.55 15.98
CA SER A 128 32.04 -6.44 16.24
C SER A 128 32.64 -5.04 16.35
N THR A 129 31.95 -4.08 16.97
CA THR A 129 32.64 -2.90 17.53
C THR A 129 31.95 -2.40 18.79
N GLY A 130 32.61 -2.53 19.95
CA GLY A 130 32.12 -2.04 21.25
C GLY A 130 31.92 -0.52 21.38
N ASN A 131 31.93 0.21 20.26
CA ASN A 131 31.71 1.66 20.16
C ASN A 131 30.26 2.01 19.75
N ASP A 132 29.50 1.04 19.21
CA ASP A 132 28.11 1.27 18.77
C ASP A 132 27.11 1.21 19.93
N GLN A 133 27.50 0.58 21.05
CA GLN A 133 26.68 0.47 22.25
C GLN A 133 26.51 1.83 22.96
N GLU A 134 27.55 2.66 22.97
CA GLU A 134 27.47 4.05 23.49
C GLU A 134 26.57 4.94 22.62
N LYS A 135 26.57 4.74 21.29
CA LYS A 135 25.74 5.49 20.35
C LYS A 135 24.27 5.06 20.41
N ILE A 136 24.01 3.77 20.64
CA ILE A 136 22.66 3.23 20.87
C ILE A 136 22.12 3.70 22.23
N GLU A 137 22.96 3.76 23.27
CA GLU A 137 22.59 4.28 24.58
C GLU A 137 22.33 5.80 24.56
N SER A 138 23.11 6.58 23.81
CA SER A 138 22.85 8.02 23.62
C SER A 138 21.56 8.29 22.84
N LEU A 139 21.21 7.45 21.87
CA LEU A 139 19.92 7.54 21.15
C LEU A 139 18.74 7.10 22.03
N LYS A 140 18.98 6.27 23.04
CA LYS A 140 17.99 5.87 24.04
C LYS A 140 17.74 6.95 25.09
N SER A 141 18.72 7.80 25.38
CA SER A 141 18.55 8.93 26.31
C SER A 141 17.89 10.15 25.69
N ASP A 142 18.04 10.34 24.37
CA ASP A 142 17.40 11.44 23.64
C ASP A 142 15.95 11.12 23.21
N GLY A 143 15.51 9.88 23.44
CA GLY A 143 14.13 9.45 23.26
C GLY A 143 13.26 9.86 24.43
N GLU A 144 12.73 11.09 24.40
CA GLU A 144 11.50 11.44 25.12
C GLU A 144 10.42 10.41 24.74
N THR A 145 10.15 9.46 25.65
CA THR A 145 9.15 8.39 25.48
C THR A 145 7.71 8.91 25.61
N ASN A 146 7.42 10.01 24.94
CA ASN A 146 6.08 10.55 24.75
C ASN A 146 5.90 11.00 23.28
N VAL A 147 6.47 10.25 22.34
CA VAL A 147 6.03 10.34 20.95
C VAL A 147 4.70 9.61 20.85
N ASP A 148 3.64 10.40 21.04
CA ASP A 148 2.25 10.04 20.81
C ASP A 148 2.12 9.30 19.46
N HIS A 149 1.49 8.12 19.50
CA HIS A 149 1.23 7.28 18.33
C HIS A 149 0.48 8.06 17.22
N SER A 150 -0.22 9.14 17.58
CA SER A 150 -0.78 10.13 16.65
C SER A 150 0.28 10.71 15.69
N LYS A 151 1.45 11.13 16.21
CA LYS A 151 2.48 11.80 15.40
C LYS A 151 3.13 10.87 14.36
N MET A 152 3.23 9.57 14.64
CA MET A 152 3.74 8.61 13.66
C MET A 152 2.76 8.36 12.51
N ILE A 153 1.45 8.38 12.79
CA ILE A 153 0.43 8.30 11.74
C ILE A 153 0.44 9.59 10.90
N ASP A 154 0.60 10.76 11.55
CA ASP A 154 0.66 12.04 10.84
C ASP A 154 1.80 12.10 9.81
N TYR A 155 3.01 11.61 10.13
CA TYR A 155 4.11 11.58 9.15
C TYR A 155 3.84 10.67 7.93
N GLN A 156 3.00 9.65 8.07
CA GLN A 156 2.63 8.75 6.97
C GLN A 156 1.41 9.24 6.18
N VAL A 157 0.53 10.03 6.80
CA VAL A 157 -0.71 10.53 6.19
C VAL A 157 -0.53 11.92 5.55
N GLU A 158 0.39 12.75 6.06
CA GLU A 158 0.52 14.15 5.63
C GLU A 158 1.04 14.31 4.19
N LYS A 159 1.68 13.28 3.61
CA LYS A 159 2.02 13.25 2.17
C LYS A 159 0.90 12.74 1.25
N LEU A 160 -0.23 12.28 1.79
CA LEU A 160 -1.35 11.74 1.02
C LEU A 160 -2.53 12.70 0.86
N TYR A 161 -2.44 13.93 1.37
CA TYR A 161 -3.41 14.98 1.05
C TYR A 161 -2.94 15.78 -0.17
N PRO A 162 -3.46 15.54 -1.38
CA PRO A 162 -3.26 16.47 -2.47
C PRO A 162 -4.03 17.74 -2.13
N SER A 163 -3.29 18.84 -1.98
CA SER A 163 -3.74 20.22 -1.81
C SER A 163 -4.78 20.71 -2.86
N GLY A 164 -5.11 19.89 -3.86
CA GLY A 164 -6.14 20.18 -4.86
C GLY A 164 -7.58 20.01 -4.38
N LEU A 165 -7.87 19.15 -3.40
CA LEU A 165 -9.26 18.86 -3.02
C LEU A 165 -9.92 20.04 -2.27
N ALA A 166 -9.14 20.71 -1.42
CA ALA A 166 -9.55 21.96 -0.78
C ALA A 166 -9.74 23.10 -1.78
N PHE A 167 -8.88 23.18 -2.80
CA PHE A 167 -8.98 24.19 -3.86
C PHE A 167 -10.25 23.98 -4.71
N HIS A 168 -10.57 22.74 -5.09
CA HIS A 168 -11.79 22.42 -5.82
C HIS A 168 -13.05 22.67 -5.00
N ALA A 169 -13.05 22.31 -3.72
CA ALA A 169 -14.18 22.60 -2.82
C ALA A 169 -14.44 24.12 -2.72
N LEU A 170 -13.38 24.91 -2.56
CA LEU A 170 -13.47 26.38 -2.51
C LEU A 170 -14.00 26.97 -3.82
N TRP A 171 -13.57 26.44 -4.97
CA TRP A 171 -14.07 26.92 -6.27
C TRP A 171 -15.55 26.55 -6.48
N ILE A 172 -15.98 25.36 -6.08
CA ILE A 172 -17.40 24.98 -6.15
C ILE A 172 -18.25 25.91 -5.27
N SER A 173 -17.79 26.21 -4.05
CA SER A 173 -18.50 27.14 -3.17
C SER A 173 -18.62 28.55 -3.76
N VAL A 174 -17.54 29.09 -4.35
CA VAL A 174 -17.58 30.43 -4.98
C VAL A 174 -18.53 30.45 -6.17
N LEU A 175 -18.54 29.41 -7.02
CA LEU A 175 -19.48 29.31 -8.14
C LEU A 175 -20.94 29.29 -7.69
N LEU A 176 -21.25 28.56 -6.61
CA LEU A 176 -22.60 28.51 -6.05
C LEU A 176 -23.02 29.87 -5.50
N ILE A 177 -22.13 30.56 -4.76
CA ILE A 177 -22.43 31.91 -4.23
C ILE A 177 -22.69 32.89 -5.37
N LEU A 178 -21.84 32.89 -6.41
CA LEU A 178 -22.05 33.75 -7.58
C LEU A 178 -23.38 33.43 -8.27
N SER A 179 -23.71 32.15 -8.43
CA SER A 179 -24.98 31.72 -9.03
C SER A 179 -26.19 32.25 -8.26
N VAL A 180 -26.15 32.19 -6.92
CA VAL A 180 -27.23 32.72 -6.06
C VAL A 180 -27.31 34.25 -6.16
N LEU A 181 -26.17 34.96 -6.14
CA LEU A 181 -26.15 36.42 -6.27
C LEU A 181 -26.66 36.90 -7.64
N PHE A 182 -26.31 36.19 -8.72
CA PHE A 182 -26.82 36.48 -10.05
C PHE A 182 -28.32 36.19 -10.16
N TYR A 183 -28.77 35.06 -9.60
CA TYR A 183 -30.18 34.69 -9.57
C TYR A 183 -31.01 35.74 -8.81
N ASP A 184 -30.56 36.12 -7.62
CA ASP A 184 -31.23 37.12 -6.79
C ASP A 184 -31.34 38.46 -7.54
N LYS A 185 -30.23 38.96 -8.09
CA LYS A 185 -30.22 40.23 -8.85
C LYS A 185 -31.13 40.21 -10.08
N TYR A 186 -31.22 39.10 -10.81
CA TYR A 186 -32.04 39.02 -12.02
C TYR A 186 -33.52 38.79 -11.74
N PHE A 187 -33.88 38.03 -10.71
CA PHE A 187 -35.26 37.65 -10.44
C PHE A 187 -35.98 38.52 -9.40
N THR A 188 -35.26 39.24 -8.53
CA THR A 188 -35.90 40.23 -7.62
C THR A 188 -36.02 41.63 -8.23
N SER A 189 -35.44 41.85 -9.42
CA SER A 189 -35.54 43.11 -10.18
C SER A 189 -36.71 43.14 -11.19
N MET A 190 -37.54 42.10 -11.24
CA MET A 190 -38.81 42.04 -11.99
C MET A 190 -39.97 42.18 -11.01
#